data_AF-A0AAU6ZJ88-F1
#
_entry.id   AF-A0AAU6ZJ88-F1
#
_cell.length_a   1.000
_cell.length_b   1.000
_cell.length_c   1.000
_cell.angle_alpha   90.00
_cell.angle_beta   90.00
_cell.angle_gamma   90.00
#
_symmetry.space_group_name_H-M   'P 1'
#
loop_
_entity.id
_entity.type
_entity.pdbx_description
1 polymer ?
#
loop_
_entity_poly.entity_id
_entity_poly.type
_entity_poly.pdbx_seq_one_letter_code
_entity_poly.pdbx_strand_id
1 'polypeptide(L)'
;MADFVGRVWKKRPFDRYRFGQTDLLVDGREILPEEVMQGLHDIIHARAHIDVLDWANGGFIDTKVDARPALRVVSDALVLATQQLTLCVATLLQENGKPSIARALVENIPSIERIGVSPRPGTWWPVNLLLIQGSAAVQIHRAAANFDAVCRGERPAGRAYNNGELMELCFTNYRSRSIRTAEAAFHREFEKVGRPLTQDNLDGSETPPLVTSEMAAVLASWLPLGSPIHAAAAAVSDALRGSYWLWLEDDMRAMATLRVVLEQTARMRVWRLKPQQAVGLEENSTPTRWLERAGWRRLASLNRVLGEMSHLRIGVGWGEAFNLLVLLNPDASPEEAPYTARRHALEAVTRLVMKELREQVRDLGSGVGSAFDAIAEEIFAGGPAVDKQLDDYLNHVQTFRSYTFPMGS
;
A
#
# COMPACT_ATOMS: atom_id res chain seq x y z
N MET A 1 10.32 -9.17 11.28
CA MET A 1 9.93 -7.77 11.58
C MET A 1 9.95 -7.51 13.08
N ALA A 2 9.41 -8.42 13.91
CA ALA A 2 9.62 -8.45 15.37
C ALA A 2 11.09 -8.31 15.80
N ASP A 3 12.00 -8.95 15.06
CA ASP A 3 13.45 -8.92 15.36
C ASP A 3 14.16 -7.61 14.94
N PHE A 4 13.53 -6.81 14.05
CA PHE A 4 13.99 -5.46 13.68
C PHE A 4 13.37 -4.39 14.58
N VAL A 5 12.08 -4.54 14.92
CA VAL A 5 11.40 -3.73 15.95
C VAL A 5 12.13 -3.91 17.28
N GLY A 6 12.36 -5.14 17.72
CA GLY A 6 13.17 -5.44 18.90
C GLY A 6 14.59 -4.89 18.84
N ARG A 7 15.24 -4.80 17.67
CA ARG A 7 16.58 -4.21 17.52
C ARG A 7 16.57 -2.68 17.49
N VAL A 8 15.58 -2.03 16.88
CA VAL A 8 15.42 -0.56 16.93
C VAL A 8 15.06 -0.11 18.34
N TRP A 9 14.25 -0.91 19.04
CA TRP A 9 13.85 -0.66 20.43
C TRP A 9 14.91 -1.06 21.47
N LYS A 10 15.79 -2.05 21.18
CA LYS A 10 16.90 -2.46 22.06
C LYS A 10 18.23 -1.74 21.80
N LYS A 11 18.53 -1.28 20.57
CA LYS A 11 19.87 -0.72 20.23
C LYS A 11 20.07 0.74 20.61
N ARG A 12 19.03 1.45 21.01
CA ARG A 12 19.18 2.67 21.81
C ARG A 12 18.54 2.39 23.15
N PRO A 13 19.31 2.25 24.24
CA PRO A 13 18.71 2.34 25.55
C PRO A 13 18.17 3.76 25.64
N PHE A 14 16.84 3.90 25.53
CA PHE A 14 16.10 5.07 26.00
C PHE A 14 16.14 5.13 27.55
N ASP A 15 17.26 4.77 28.15
CA ASP A 15 17.44 4.64 29.60
C ASP A 15 17.46 6.00 30.32
N ARG A 16 17.22 7.13 29.65
CA ARG A 16 17.30 8.46 30.29
C ARG A 16 16.31 9.53 29.81
N TYR A 17 15.13 9.14 29.32
CA TYR A 17 13.98 10.06 29.39
C TYR A 17 12.97 9.53 30.40
N ARG A 18 13.25 9.81 31.68
CA ARG A 18 12.23 9.85 32.74
C ARG A 18 11.34 11.08 32.53
N PHE A 19 10.59 11.12 31.45
CA PHE A 19 9.20 11.55 31.57
C PHE A 19 8.49 10.24 31.91
N GLY A 20 7.85 10.19 33.09
CA GLY A 20 7.48 8.94 33.76
C GLY A 20 6.87 7.89 32.84
N GLN A 21 7.02 6.60 33.17
CA GLN A 21 6.36 5.48 32.50
C GLN A 21 4.89 5.86 32.23
N THR A 22 4.62 6.38 31.03
CA THR A 22 3.27 6.51 30.55
C THR A 22 2.99 5.15 29.99
N ASP A 23 2.37 4.29 30.81
CA ASP A 23 1.64 3.16 30.29
C ASP A 23 0.81 3.69 29.13
N LEU A 24 1.03 3.12 27.95
CA LEU A 24 0.56 3.69 26.71
C LEU A 24 -0.91 3.30 26.59
N LEU A 25 -1.76 4.06 27.26
CA LEU A 25 -3.18 3.75 27.40
C LEU A 25 -3.96 4.30 26.20
N VAL A 26 -4.65 3.40 25.49
CA VAL A 26 -5.68 3.75 24.51
C VAL A 26 -7.00 3.14 24.98
N ASP A 27 -8.03 3.98 25.14
CA ASP A 27 -9.31 3.62 25.75
C ASP A 27 -9.14 2.96 27.15
N GLY A 28 -8.14 3.37 27.94
CA GLY A 28 -7.85 2.78 29.26
C GLY A 28 -7.20 1.38 29.22
N ARG A 29 -6.81 0.89 28.03
CA ARG A 29 -6.06 -0.35 27.84
C ARG A 29 -4.59 -0.06 27.56
N GLU A 30 -3.69 -0.78 28.23
CA GLU A 30 -2.27 -0.77 27.90
C GLU A 30 -2.04 -1.34 26.49
N ILE A 31 -1.33 -0.56 25.65
CA ILE A 31 -0.86 -1.02 24.36
C ILE A 31 0.56 -1.55 24.50
N LEU A 32 0.73 -2.83 24.16
CA LEU A 32 2.05 -3.44 24.00
C LEU A 32 2.53 -3.29 22.55
N PRO A 33 3.62 -2.53 22.29
CA PRO A 33 4.09 -2.27 20.93
C PRO A 33 4.40 -3.54 20.13
N GLU A 34 4.92 -4.58 20.77
CA GLU A 34 5.23 -5.84 20.11
C GLU A 34 3.96 -6.54 19.59
N GLU A 35 2.91 -6.62 20.41
CA GLU A 35 1.64 -7.24 20.03
C GLU A 35 0.96 -6.48 18.89
N VAL A 36 0.95 -5.14 18.95
CA VAL A 36 0.32 -4.31 17.91
C VAL A 36 1.08 -4.42 16.59
N MET A 37 2.41 -4.37 16.63
CA MET A 37 3.21 -4.50 15.41
C MET A 37 3.15 -5.92 14.83
N GLN A 38 3.04 -6.94 15.67
CA GLN A 38 2.81 -8.32 15.22
C GLN A 38 1.41 -8.47 14.60
N GLY A 39 0.37 -7.94 15.24
CA GLY A 39 -0.98 -7.93 14.68
C GLY A 39 -1.06 -7.20 13.34
N LEU A 40 -0.40 -6.04 13.21
CA LEU A 40 -0.33 -5.31 11.95
C LEU A 40 0.41 -6.13 10.87
N HIS A 41 1.51 -6.78 11.24
CA HIS A 41 2.24 -7.69 10.35
C HIS A 41 1.32 -8.82 9.87
N ASP A 42 0.57 -9.46 10.76
CA ASP A 42 -0.31 -10.56 10.41
C ASP A 42 -1.50 -10.14 9.56
N ILE A 43 -2.03 -8.92 9.71
CA ILE A 43 -3.01 -8.33 8.80
C ILE A 43 -2.40 -8.12 7.41
N ILE A 44 -1.26 -7.42 7.32
CA ILE A 44 -0.60 -7.10 6.04
C ILE A 44 -0.25 -8.37 5.25
N HIS A 45 0.14 -9.44 5.93
CA HIS A 45 0.50 -10.71 5.31
C HIS A 45 -0.67 -11.70 5.19
N ALA A 46 -1.90 -11.27 5.49
CA ALA A 46 -3.11 -12.08 5.41
C ALA A 46 -3.00 -13.41 6.18
N ARG A 47 -2.48 -13.32 7.41
CA ARG A 47 -2.40 -14.40 8.40
C ARG A 47 -3.45 -14.25 9.51
N ALA A 48 -3.97 -13.04 9.71
CA ALA A 48 -5.02 -12.74 10.68
C ALA A 48 -6.11 -11.86 10.04
N HIS A 49 -7.30 -11.88 10.62
CA HIS A 49 -8.46 -11.07 10.18
C HIS A 49 -8.82 -11.26 8.68
N ILE A 50 -8.75 -12.51 8.20
CA ILE A 50 -9.03 -12.87 6.80
C ILE A 50 -10.46 -12.48 6.42
N ASP A 51 -11.39 -12.56 7.37
CA ASP A 51 -12.77 -12.09 7.23
C ASP A 51 -12.85 -10.63 6.78
N VAL A 52 -11.96 -9.76 7.27
CA VAL A 52 -11.92 -8.34 6.89
C VAL A 52 -11.38 -8.15 5.47
N LEU A 53 -10.42 -8.97 5.06
CA LEU A 53 -9.92 -8.97 3.67
C LEU A 53 -11.01 -9.51 2.73
N ASP A 54 -11.76 -10.52 3.15
CA ASP A 54 -12.87 -11.08 2.41
C ASP A 54 -14.05 -10.10 2.29
N TRP A 55 -14.31 -9.29 3.32
CA TRP A 55 -15.31 -8.21 3.27
C TRP A 55 -15.07 -7.22 2.12
N ALA A 56 -13.81 -6.84 1.88
CA ALA A 56 -13.45 -5.95 0.77
C ALA A 56 -13.70 -6.58 -0.61
N ASN A 57 -13.73 -7.91 -0.68
CA ASN A 57 -14.08 -8.69 -1.87
C ASN A 57 -15.58 -8.97 -1.96
N GLY A 58 -16.27 -8.98 -0.81
CA GLY A 58 -17.68 -9.28 -0.61
C GLY A 58 -18.64 -8.17 -1.01
N GLY A 59 -18.22 -7.11 -1.72
CA GLY A 59 -19.14 -6.14 -2.33
C GLY A 59 -20.23 -6.76 -3.24
N PHE A 60 -20.10 -8.05 -3.55
CA PHE A 60 -21.04 -8.87 -4.30
C PHE A 60 -21.90 -9.84 -3.46
N ILE A 61 -21.63 -10.02 -2.16
CA ILE A 61 -22.33 -10.98 -1.29
C ILE A 61 -22.56 -10.34 0.09
N ASP A 62 -23.83 -10.25 0.51
CA ASP A 62 -24.36 -9.61 1.73
C ASP A 62 -23.77 -10.15 3.06
N THR A 63 -22.46 -9.96 3.25
CA THR A 63 -21.69 -10.49 4.38
C THR A 63 -21.40 -9.37 5.38
N LYS A 64 -21.96 -9.50 6.58
CA LYS A 64 -21.67 -8.63 7.72
C LYS A 64 -20.40 -9.12 8.41
N VAL A 65 -19.28 -8.48 8.11
CA VAL A 65 -18.00 -8.75 8.79
C VAL A 65 -17.79 -7.77 9.92
N ASP A 66 -17.37 -8.29 11.08
CA ASP A 66 -16.94 -7.46 12.20
C ASP A 66 -15.51 -6.98 11.98
N ALA A 67 -15.35 -5.84 11.31
CA ALA A 67 -14.03 -5.23 11.08
C ALA A 67 -13.42 -4.59 12.34
N ARG A 68 -14.13 -4.53 13.48
CA ARG A 68 -13.66 -3.81 14.69
C ARG A 68 -12.32 -4.33 15.23
N PRO A 69 -12.02 -5.64 15.25
CA PRO A 69 -10.73 -6.15 15.72
C PRO A 69 -9.56 -5.71 14.83
N ALA A 70 -9.70 -5.80 13.51
CA ALA A 70 -8.66 -5.36 12.57
C ALA A 70 -8.45 -3.84 12.63
N LEU A 71 -9.55 -3.07 12.64
CA LEU A 71 -9.52 -1.61 12.78
C LEU A 71 -8.86 -1.19 14.09
N ARG A 72 -9.07 -1.96 15.17
CA ARG A 72 -8.41 -1.73 16.46
C ARG A 72 -6.89 -1.89 16.35
N VAL A 73 -6.40 -2.97 15.73
CA VAL A 73 -4.95 -3.18 15.53
C VAL A 73 -4.34 -2.06 14.70
N VAL A 74 -4.99 -1.67 13.59
CA VAL A 74 -4.52 -0.58 12.73
C VAL A 74 -4.53 0.75 13.49
N SER A 75 -5.61 1.05 14.22
CA SER A 75 -5.72 2.25 15.04
C SER A 75 -4.62 2.30 16.10
N ASP A 76 -4.42 1.21 16.85
CA ASP A 76 -3.41 1.12 17.91
C ASP A 76 -2.00 1.33 17.31
N ALA A 77 -1.73 0.78 16.12
CA ALA A 77 -0.46 0.98 15.43
C ALA A 77 -0.24 2.44 14.99
N LEU A 78 -1.29 3.11 14.50
CA LEU A 78 -1.23 4.52 14.12
C LEU A 78 -1.03 5.42 15.34
N VAL A 79 -1.66 5.11 16.47
CA VAL A 79 -1.43 5.81 17.75
C VAL A 79 0.04 5.68 18.15
N LEU A 80 0.56 4.46 18.18
CA LEU A 80 1.96 4.20 18.52
C LEU A 80 2.91 4.97 17.59
N ALA A 81 2.70 4.90 16.28
CA ALA A 81 3.53 5.59 15.30
C ALA A 81 3.51 7.11 15.50
N THR A 82 2.32 7.68 15.71
CA THR A 82 2.15 9.13 15.91
C THR A 82 2.84 9.58 17.19
N GLN A 83 2.66 8.86 18.29
CA GLN A 83 3.34 9.18 19.55
C GLN A 83 4.87 9.11 19.41
N GLN A 84 5.39 8.08 18.75
CA GLN A 84 6.83 7.95 18.51
C GLN A 84 7.37 9.11 17.65
N LEU A 85 6.64 9.54 16.62
CA LEU A 85 6.99 10.72 15.84
C LEU A 85 6.99 11.99 16.71
N THR A 86 5.97 12.17 17.55
CA THR A 86 5.87 13.31 18.46
C THR A 86 7.04 13.36 19.44
N LEU A 87 7.42 12.22 20.02
CA LEU A 87 8.57 12.12 20.93
C LEU A 87 9.89 12.40 20.20
N CYS A 88 10.05 11.91 18.97
CA CYS A 88 11.21 12.24 18.14
C CYS A 88 11.31 13.76 17.88
N VAL A 89 10.19 14.40 17.52
CA VAL A 89 10.15 15.85 17.28
C VAL A 89 10.41 16.63 18.56
N ALA A 90 9.83 16.21 19.69
CA ALA A 90 10.09 16.85 20.99
C ALA A 90 11.57 16.76 21.37
N THR A 91 12.22 15.62 21.14
CA THR A 91 13.65 15.42 21.37
C THR A 91 14.48 16.38 20.51
N LEU A 92 14.18 16.46 19.20
CA LEU A 92 14.85 17.39 18.29
C LEU A 92 14.64 18.86 18.71
N LEU A 93 13.44 19.23 19.17
CA LEU A 93 13.16 20.58 19.66
C LEU A 93 13.96 20.90 20.92
N GLN A 94 14.10 19.93 21.83
CA GLN A 94 14.92 20.09 23.03
C GLN A 94 16.39 20.26 22.68
N GLU A 95 16.94 19.44 21.78
CA GLU A 95 18.31 19.55 21.27
C GLU A 95 18.58 20.88 20.56
N ASN A 96 17.56 21.45 19.91
CA ASN A 96 17.61 22.76 19.25
C ASN A 96 17.28 23.95 20.17
N GLY A 97 17.33 23.78 21.50
CA GLY A 97 17.17 24.88 22.46
C GLY A 97 15.74 25.40 22.60
N LYS A 98 14.72 24.60 22.24
CA LYS A 98 13.29 24.93 22.36
C LYS A 98 12.54 24.04 23.38
N PRO A 99 13.00 23.96 24.65
CA PRO A 99 12.47 23.01 25.63
C PRO A 99 11.01 23.29 26.05
N SER A 100 10.55 24.53 26.02
CA SER A 100 9.17 24.88 26.33
C SER A 100 8.19 24.32 25.29
N ILE A 101 8.56 24.37 24.00
CA ILE A 101 7.77 23.83 22.90
C ILE A 101 7.81 22.29 22.94
N ALA A 102 8.97 21.70 23.20
CA ALA A 102 9.10 20.25 23.36
C ALA A 102 8.18 19.72 24.48
N ARG A 103 8.16 20.41 25.63
CA ARG A 103 7.28 20.05 26.75
C ARG A 103 5.80 20.19 26.38
N ALA A 104 5.41 21.32 25.82
CA ALA A 104 4.02 21.53 25.38
C ALA A 104 3.59 20.46 24.36
N LEU A 105 4.47 20.06 23.45
CA LEU A 105 4.18 19.01 22.47
C LEU A 105 3.91 17.65 23.13
N VAL A 106 4.70 17.25 24.13
CA VAL A 106 4.52 16.00 24.87
C VAL A 106 3.26 16.04 25.75
N GLU A 107 3.02 17.16 26.44
CA GLU A 107 1.86 17.36 27.31
C GLU A 107 0.53 17.38 26.53
N ASN A 108 0.58 17.76 25.25
CA ASN A 108 -0.58 17.79 24.35
C ASN A 108 -0.66 16.57 23.42
N ILE A 109 0.08 15.49 23.68
CA ILE A 109 -0.19 14.21 23.00
C ILE A 109 -1.64 13.84 23.34
N PRO A 110 -2.57 13.83 22.37
CA PRO A 110 -3.97 13.57 22.67
C PRO A 110 -4.11 12.18 23.30
N SER A 111 -4.85 12.08 24.40
CA SER A 111 -5.47 10.79 24.73
C SER A 111 -6.46 10.52 23.61
N ILE A 112 -6.12 9.59 22.71
CA ILE A 112 -6.99 9.24 21.60
C ILE A 112 -8.15 8.44 22.19
N GLU A 113 -9.17 9.16 22.66
CA GLU A 113 -10.50 8.58 22.79
C GLU A 113 -10.96 8.26 21.36
N ARG A 114 -11.41 7.03 21.13
CA ARG A 114 -12.01 6.66 19.84
C ARG A 114 -13.33 7.40 19.66
N ILE A 115 -13.26 8.62 19.14
CA ILE A 115 -14.44 9.44 18.85
C ILE A 115 -15.26 8.70 17.80
N GLY A 116 -16.55 8.55 18.09
CA GLY A 116 -17.51 7.83 17.25
C GLY A 116 -17.46 8.28 15.78
N VAL A 117 -17.79 7.34 14.91
CA VAL A 117 -17.75 7.46 13.45
C VAL A 117 -18.55 8.69 13.01
N SER A 118 -17.86 9.77 12.62
CA SER A 118 -18.48 10.89 11.88
C SER A 118 -19.09 10.34 10.59
N PRO A 119 -20.24 10.84 10.09
CA PRO A 119 -20.79 10.40 8.82
C PRO A 119 -19.72 10.46 7.73
N ARG A 120 -19.61 9.37 6.95
CA ARG A 120 -18.61 9.22 5.88
C ARG A 120 -18.75 10.39 4.90
N PRO A 121 -17.80 11.33 4.84
CA PRO A 121 -17.73 12.32 3.77
C PRO A 121 -17.64 11.59 2.43
N GLY A 122 -18.38 12.07 1.43
CA GLY A 122 -18.29 11.54 0.05
C GLY A 122 -16.88 11.66 -0.57
N THR A 123 -15.97 12.40 0.08
CA THR A 123 -14.57 12.58 -0.32
C THR A 123 -13.65 11.44 0.12
N TRP A 124 -14.15 10.47 0.89
CA TRP A 124 -13.39 9.30 1.35
C TRP A 124 -13.00 8.34 0.23
N TRP A 125 -13.71 8.38 -0.90
CA TRP A 125 -13.35 7.55 -2.05
C TRP A 125 -11.92 7.86 -2.52
N PRO A 126 -11.12 6.86 -2.92
CA PRO A 126 -9.79 7.10 -3.48
C PRO A 126 -9.83 8.10 -4.63
N VAL A 127 -8.72 8.81 -4.87
CA VAL A 127 -8.66 9.70 -6.04
C VAL A 127 -8.83 8.84 -7.29
N ASN A 128 -9.91 9.08 -8.02
CA ASN A 128 -10.08 8.58 -9.36
C ASN A 128 -9.96 9.73 -10.35
N LEU A 129 -9.80 9.42 -11.63
CA LEU A 129 -9.59 10.43 -12.66
C LEU A 129 -10.79 11.36 -12.83
N LEU A 130 -12.01 10.88 -12.56
CA LEU A 130 -13.21 11.72 -12.51
C LEU A 130 -13.12 12.78 -11.41
N LEU A 131 -12.50 12.45 -10.28
CA LEU A 131 -12.27 13.38 -9.18
C LEU A 131 -11.21 14.41 -9.56
N ILE A 132 -10.13 13.97 -10.21
CA ILE A 132 -9.01 14.84 -10.66
C ILE A 132 -9.50 15.83 -11.72
N GLN A 133 -10.24 15.35 -12.72
CA GLN A 133 -10.62 16.14 -13.89
C GLN A 133 -11.98 16.84 -13.72
N GLY A 134 -12.72 16.53 -12.64
CA GLY A 134 -14.08 17.00 -12.42
C GLY A 134 -14.19 18.27 -11.57
N SER A 135 -15.39 18.87 -11.57
CA SER A 135 -15.72 20.02 -10.72
C SER A 135 -15.65 19.73 -9.21
N ALA A 136 -15.63 18.45 -8.83
CA ALA A 136 -15.44 17.99 -7.46
C ALA A 136 -14.05 18.38 -6.89
N ALA A 137 -12.98 18.38 -7.71
CA ALA A 137 -11.66 18.84 -7.29
C ALA A 137 -11.71 20.28 -6.77
N VAL A 138 -12.41 21.18 -7.48
CA VAL A 138 -12.57 22.59 -7.08
C VAL A 138 -13.23 22.71 -5.72
N GLN A 139 -14.26 21.90 -5.44
CA GLN A 139 -14.95 21.90 -4.15
C GLN A 139 -14.02 21.40 -3.04
N ILE A 140 -13.26 20.33 -3.29
CA ILE A 140 -12.28 19.77 -2.36
C ILE A 140 -11.17 20.78 -2.05
N HIS A 141 -10.63 21.49 -3.05
CA HIS A 141 -9.61 22.52 -2.84
C HIS A 141 -10.13 23.70 -2.01
N ARG A 142 -11.38 24.12 -2.25
CA ARG A 142 -12.01 25.19 -1.45
C ARG A 142 -12.22 24.76 0.00
N ALA A 143 -12.72 23.54 0.21
CA ALA A 143 -12.91 22.99 1.55
C ALA A 143 -11.57 22.77 2.28
N ALA A 144 -10.52 22.36 1.57
CA ALA A 144 -9.17 22.21 2.12
C ALA A 144 -8.57 23.54 2.63
N ALA A 145 -8.91 24.68 2.01
CA ALA A 145 -8.48 26.00 2.47
C ALA A 145 -9.03 26.33 3.88
N ASN A 146 -10.19 25.78 4.25
CA ASN A 146 -10.73 25.93 5.60
C ASN A 146 -9.87 25.22 6.64
N PHE A 147 -9.27 24.07 6.30
CA PHE A 147 -8.33 23.39 7.20
C PHE A 147 -7.06 24.22 7.42
N ASP A 148 -6.48 24.76 6.35
CA ASP A 148 -5.29 25.62 6.45
C ASP A 148 -5.57 26.89 7.27
N ALA A 149 -6.77 27.48 7.11
CA ALA A 149 -7.24 28.60 7.92
C ALA A 149 -7.33 28.25 9.41
N VAL A 150 -7.93 27.10 9.74
CA VAL A 150 -8.00 26.59 11.12
C VAL A 150 -6.61 26.38 11.71
N CYS A 151 -5.68 25.79 10.95
CA CYS A 151 -4.29 25.61 11.39
C CYS A 151 -3.55 26.93 11.67
N ARG A 152 -3.99 28.05 11.08
CA ARG A 152 -3.50 29.40 11.38
C ARG A 152 -4.23 30.08 12.54
N GLY A 153 -5.18 29.39 13.19
CA GLY A 153 -5.99 29.93 14.28
C GLY A 153 -7.21 30.73 13.81
N GLU A 154 -7.53 30.71 12.52
CA GLU A 154 -8.71 31.38 11.97
C GLU A 154 -9.99 30.57 12.23
N ARG A 155 -11.15 31.24 12.15
CA ARG A 155 -12.48 30.62 12.31
C ARG A 155 -13.29 30.79 11.02
N PRO A 156 -13.04 30.00 9.96
CA PRO A 156 -13.64 30.22 8.65
C PRO A 156 -15.18 30.04 8.65
N ALA A 157 -15.73 29.24 9.58
CA ALA A 157 -17.18 29.12 9.79
C ALA A 157 -17.75 30.14 10.80
N GLY A 158 -16.96 31.13 11.24
CA GLY A 158 -17.32 32.03 12.34
C GLY A 158 -17.30 31.39 13.74
N ARG A 159 -17.03 30.08 13.82
CA ARG A 159 -16.95 29.28 15.05
C ARG A 159 -15.78 28.31 15.03
N ALA A 160 -15.48 27.71 16.18
CA ALA A 160 -14.61 26.55 16.25
C ALA A 160 -15.32 25.32 15.64
N TYR A 161 -14.54 24.47 14.99
CA TYR A 161 -14.99 23.16 14.54
C TYR A 161 -14.93 22.16 15.70
N ASN A 162 -15.90 21.24 15.74
CA ASN A 162 -15.80 20.09 16.62
C ASN A 162 -14.80 19.05 16.06
N ASN A 163 -14.43 18.05 16.86
CA ASN A 163 -13.41 17.06 16.46
C ASN A 163 -13.79 16.28 15.19
N GLY A 164 -15.07 15.95 15.00
CA GLY A 164 -15.54 15.25 13.79
C GLY A 164 -15.38 16.11 12.53
N GLU A 165 -15.73 17.39 12.63
CA GLU A 165 -15.56 18.36 11.54
C GLU A 165 -14.07 18.63 11.25
N LEU A 166 -13.23 18.70 12.28
CA LEU A 166 -11.78 18.84 12.11
C LEU A 166 -11.18 17.64 11.39
N MET A 167 -11.63 16.43 11.73
CA MET A 167 -11.21 15.20 11.03
C MET A 167 -11.62 15.22 9.56
N GLU A 168 -12.84 15.65 9.26
CA GLU A 168 -13.33 15.79 7.87
C GLU A 168 -12.53 16.84 7.09
N LEU A 169 -12.26 18.00 7.69
CA LEU A 169 -11.43 19.04 7.08
C LEU A 169 -10.00 18.55 6.85
N CYS A 170 -9.43 17.82 7.82
CA CYS A 170 -8.10 17.24 7.71
C CYS A 170 -8.03 16.25 6.54
N PHE A 171 -9.00 15.33 6.46
CA PHE A 171 -9.08 14.38 5.36
C PHE A 171 -9.26 15.08 4.01
N THR A 172 -10.11 16.10 3.95
CA THR A 172 -10.34 16.91 2.75
C THR A 172 -9.08 17.66 2.32
N ASN A 173 -8.29 18.15 3.28
CA ASN A 173 -6.98 18.76 3.00
C ASN A 173 -5.99 17.76 2.42
N TYR A 174 -5.89 16.56 3.00
CA TYR A 174 -5.07 15.49 2.43
C TYR A 174 -5.52 15.14 1.01
N ARG A 175 -6.83 14.98 0.78
CA ARG A 175 -7.38 14.68 -0.54
C ARG A 175 -7.06 15.78 -1.56
N SER A 176 -7.20 17.05 -1.18
CA SER A 176 -6.81 18.19 -2.01
C SER A 176 -5.33 18.15 -2.40
N ARG A 177 -4.44 17.73 -1.49
CA ARG A 177 -3.01 17.58 -1.79
C ARG A 177 -2.75 16.42 -2.76
N SER A 178 -3.37 15.25 -2.53
CA SER A 178 -3.28 14.11 -3.45
C SER A 178 -3.73 14.49 -4.87
N ILE A 179 -4.85 15.19 -5.01
CA ILE A 179 -5.37 15.65 -6.31
C ILE A 179 -4.33 16.53 -7.02
N ARG A 180 -3.78 17.57 -6.35
CA ARG A 180 -2.78 18.46 -6.96
C ARG A 180 -1.52 17.72 -7.39
N THR A 181 -1.08 16.79 -6.56
CA THR A 181 0.11 15.97 -6.85
C THR A 181 -0.14 15.07 -8.06
N ALA A 182 -1.29 14.41 -8.13
CA ALA A 182 -1.72 13.63 -9.28
C ALA A 182 -1.84 14.49 -10.56
N GLU A 183 -2.52 15.64 -10.49
CA GLU A 183 -2.64 16.58 -11.63
C GLU A 183 -1.27 16.98 -12.17
N ALA A 184 -0.34 17.36 -11.29
CA ALA A 184 1.00 17.75 -11.68
C ALA A 184 1.80 16.60 -12.30
N ALA A 185 1.65 15.38 -11.75
CA ALA A 185 2.33 14.19 -12.28
C ALA A 185 1.80 13.82 -13.66
N PHE A 186 0.47 13.77 -13.83
CA PHE A 186 -0.16 13.48 -15.12
C PHE A 186 0.14 14.56 -16.16
N HIS A 187 0.20 15.83 -15.78
CA HIS A 187 0.60 16.89 -16.69
C HIS A 187 2.05 16.72 -17.18
N ARG A 188 2.98 16.37 -16.28
CA ARG A 188 4.38 16.11 -16.66
C ARG A 188 4.52 14.87 -17.53
N GLU A 189 3.78 13.81 -17.23
CA GLU A 189 3.77 12.61 -18.08
C GLU A 189 3.23 12.97 -19.48
N PHE A 190 2.18 13.77 -19.57
CA PHE A 190 1.65 14.28 -20.83
C PHE A 190 2.68 15.10 -21.63
N GLU A 191 3.36 16.04 -20.98
CA GLU A 191 4.42 16.85 -21.61
C GLU A 191 5.56 16.01 -22.19
N LYS A 192 5.85 14.85 -21.58
CA LYS A 192 6.98 14.00 -21.96
C LYS A 192 6.62 12.88 -22.94
N VAL A 193 5.47 12.24 -22.77
CA VAL A 193 5.03 11.07 -23.55
C VAL A 193 4.08 11.47 -24.69
N GLY A 194 3.56 12.70 -24.67
CA GLY A 194 2.72 13.26 -25.74
C GLY A 194 1.32 12.64 -25.85
N ARG A 195 0.92 11.79 -24.90
CA ARG A 195 -0.41 11.17 -24.85
C ARG A 195 -1.16 11.68 -23.62
N PRO A 196 -2.28 12.41 -23.80
CA PRO A 196 -3.04 12.86 -22.64
C PRO A 196 -3.69 11.62 -22.02
N LEU A 197 -3.53 11.44 -20.71
CA LEU A 197 -4.38 10.52 -19.95
C LEU A 197 -5.77 11.17 -19.84
N THR A 198 -6.55 11.02 -20.91
CA THR A 198 -7.99 11.24 -20.91
C THR A 198 -8.67 9.95 -20.47
N GLN A 199 -9.89 10.05 -19.93
CA GLN A 199 -10.73 8.87 -19.67
C GLN A 199 -10.74 7.91 -20.89
N ASP A 200 -10.78 8.45 -22.10
CA ASP A 200 -10.76 7.70 -23.37
C ASP A 200 -9.42 7.00 -23.71
N ASN A 201 -8.29 7.45 -23.16
CA ASN A 201 -6.96 6.82 -23.37
C ASN A 201 -6.53 5.94 -22.17
N LEU A 202 -7.34 5.94 -21.11
CA LEU A 202 -7.16 5.16 -19.89
C LEU A 202 -7.86 3.79 -19.98
N ASP A 203 -8.84 3.63 -20.86
CA ASP A 203 -9.59 2.38 -21.13
C ASP A 203 -8.69 1.15 -21.35
N GLY A 204 -7.44 1.33 -21.82
CA GLY A 204 -6.46 0.25 -21.96
C GLY A 204 -5.57 -0.02 -20.72
N SER A 205 -5.43 0.93 -19.79
CA SER A 205 -4.48 0.87 -18.66
C SER A 205 -5.13 0.74 -17.28
N GLU A 206 -6.38 1.18 -17.10
CA GLU A 206 -7.15 0.98 -15.86
C GLU A 206 -7.68 -0.45 -15.75
N THR A 207 -8.11 -0.99 -16.88
CA THR A 207 -8.79 -2.28 -16.98
C THR A 207 -7.94 -3.42 -16.40
N PRO A 208 -6.63 -3.55 -16.71
CA PRO A 208 -5.91 -4.73 -16.26
C PRO A 208 -5.73 -4.84 -14.74
N PRO A 209 -5.25 -3.83 -13.99
CA PRO A 209 -5.12 -3.95 -12.53
C PRO A 209 -6.45 -4.15 -11.83
N LEU A 210 -7.50 -3.42 -12.24
CA LEU A 210 -8.83 -3.53 -11.64
C LEU A 210 -9.45 -4.90 -11.94
N VAL A 211 -9.55 -5.31 -13.20
CA VAL A 211 -10.12 -6.61 -13.58
C VAL A 211 -9.33 -7.76 -12.96
N THR A 212 -8.00 -7.68 -12.94
CA THR A 212 -7.17 -8.70 -12.27
C THR A 212 -7.44 -8.75 -10.76
N SER A 213 -7.66 -7.60 -10.11
CA SER A 213 -8.04 -7.56 -8.69
C SER A 213 -9.44 -8.17 -8.45
N GLU A 214 -10.42 -7.90 -9.32
CA GLU A 214 -11.75 -8.50 -9.24
C GLU A 214 -11.68 -10.02 -9.48
N MET A 215 -10.88 -10.47 -10.43
CA MET A 215 -10.67 -11.90 -10.69
C MET A 215 -10.02 -12.61 -9.50
N ALA A 216 -9.10 -11.95 -8.78
CA ALA A 216 -8.54 -12.46 -7.53
C ALA A 216 -9.59 -12.55 -6.42
N ALA A 217 -10.50 -11.57 -6.31
CA ALA A 217 -11.64 -11.61 -5.38
C ALA A 217 -12.60 -12.76 -5.71
N VAL A 218 -12.93 -12.95 -6.99
CA VAL A 218 -13.76 -14.07 -7.45
C VAL A 218 -13.10 -15.40 -7.12
N LEU A 219 -11.80 -15.56 -7.39
CA LEU A 219 -11.07 -16.77 -6.99
C LEU A 219 -11.13 -16.99 -5.48
N ALA A 220 -10.91 -15.95 -4.67
CA ALA A 220 -11.00 -16.05 -3.21
C ALA A 220 -12.38 -16.56 -2.78
N SER A 221 -13.47 -16.06 -3.39
CA SER A 221 -14.84 -16.47 -3.08
C SER A 221 -15.16 -17.93 -3.42
N TRP A 222 -14.43 -18.53 -4.37
CA TRP A 222 -14.59 -19.94 -4.76
C TRP A 222 -13.74 -20.90 -3.92
N LEU A 223 -12.74 -20.38 -3.20
CA LEU A 223 -11.87 -21.17 -2.36
C LEU A 223 -12.45 -21.32 -0.96
N PRO A 224 -12.16 -22.44 -0.24
CA PRO A 224 -12.61 -22.62 1.13
C PRO A 224 -12.12 -21.48 2.03
N LEU A 225 -13.05 -20.88 2.78
CA LEU A 225 -12.77 -19.84 3.76
C LEU A 225 -11.70 -20.31 4.75
N GLY A 226 -10.69 -19.47 4.98
CA GLY A 226 -9.57 -19.78 5.87
C GLY A 226 -8.47 -20.65 5.24
N SER A 227 -8.63 -21.11 3.99
CA SER A 227 -7.49 -21.73 3.29
C SER A 227 -6.39 -20.70 3.00
N PRO A 228 -5.10 -21.07 3.04
CA PRO A 228 -4.02 -20.13 2.76
C PRO A 228 -4.07 -19.51 1.35
N ILE A 229 -4.59 -20.27 0.36
CA ILE A 229 -4.77 -19.77 -1.00
C ILE A 229 -5.91 -18.75 -1.04
N HIS A 230 -7.03 -18.98 -0.35
CA HIS A 230 -8.11 -18.01 -0.20
C HIS A 230 -7.58 -16.69 0.39
N ALA A 231 -6.87 -16.76 1.52
CA ALA A 231 -6.33 -15.58 2.18
C ALA A 231 -5.35 -14.80 1.29
N ALA A 232 -4.50 -15.52 0.56
CA ALA A 232 -3.56 -14.90 -0.37
C ALA A 232 -4.26 -14.26 -1.58
N ALA A 233 -5.28 -14.92 -2.15
CA ALA A 233 -6.08 -14.36 -3.25
C ALA A 233 -6.86 -13.12 -2.82
N ALA A 234 -7.45 -13.14 -1.62
CA ALA A 234 -8.14 -11.99 -1.03
C ALA A 234 -7.18 -10.81 -0.82
N ALA A 235 -5.98 -11.08 -0.31
CA ALA A 235 -4.95 -10.08 -0.13
C ALA A 235 -4.42 -9.52 -1.46
N VAL A 236 -4.27 -10.36 -2.49
CA VAL A 236 -3.91 -9.93 -3.85
C VAL A 236 -4.96 -8.97 -4.40
N SER A 237 -6.25 -9.29 -4.25
CA SER A 237 -7.34 -8.41 -4.70
C SER A 237 -7.26 -7.03 -4.03
N ASP A 238 -7.28 -6.99 -2.70
CA ASP A 238 -7.31 -5.74 -1.94
C ASP A 238 -6.02 -4.92 -2.17
N ALA A 239 -4.85 -5.56 -2.11
CA ALA A 239 -3.57 -4.90 -2.30
C ALA A 239 -3.38 -4.41 -3.75
N LEU A 240 -3.80 -5.16 -4.77
CA LEU A 240 -3.67 -4.71 -6.16
C LEU A 240 -4.58 -3.53 -6.44
N ARG A 241 -5.83 -3.59 -5.96
CA ARG A 241 -6.78 -2.47 -6.06
C ARG A 241 -6.23 -1.23 -5.33
N GLY A 242 -5.75 -1.39 -4.09
CA GLY A 242 -5.14 -0.31 -3.32
C GLY A 242 -3.89 0.28 -3.98
N SER A 243 -3.04 -0.56 -4.57
CA SER A 243 -1.86 -0.12 -5.32
C SER A 243 -2.24 0.71 -6.54
N TYR A 244 -3.27 0.31 -7.28
CA TYR A 244 -3.76 1.05 -8.44
C TYR A 244 -4.25 2.44 -8.04
N TRP A 245 -5.08 2.54 -7.01
CA TRP A 245 -5.56 3.84 -6.52
C TRP A 245 -4.44 4.75 -6.00
N LEU A 246 -3.47 4.20 -5.27
CA LEU A 246 -2.32 4.96 -4.80
C LEU A 246 -1.42 5.42 -5.96
N TRP A 247 -1.32 4.62 -7.03
CA TRP A 247 -0.59 5.02 -8.23
C TRP A 247 -1.26 6.21 -8.92
N LEU A 248 -2.59 6.23 -9.01
CA LEU A 248 -3.34 7.38 -9.54
C LEU A 248 -3.14 8.65 -8.71
N GLU A 249 -2.83 8.53 -7.42
CA GLU A 249 -2.48 9.65 -6.53
C GLU A 249 -1.02 10.11 -6.67
N ASP A 250 -0.26 9.51 -7.59
CA ASP A 250 1.18 9.66 -7.71
C ASP A 250 1.94 9.32 -6.41
N ASP A 251 1.38 8.40 -5.61
CA ASP A 251 1.91 8.05 -4.30
C ASP A 251 2.86 6.84 -4.37
N MET A 252 4.07 7.01 -3.84
CA MET A 252 5.09 5.94 -3.82
C MET A 252 4.69 4.74 -2.95
N ARG A 253 3.74 4.90 -2.01
CA ARG A 253 3.18 3.80 -1.22
C ARG A 253 2.51 2.75 -2.09
N ALA A 254 2.10 3.07 -3.32
CA ALA A 254 1.67 2.09 -4.30
C ALA A 254 2.69 0.95 -4.45
N MET A 255 3.99 1.27 -4.49
CA MET A 255 5.06 0.27 -4.62
C MET A 255 5.20 -0.60 -3.38
N ALA A 256 4.88 -0.07 -2.20
CA ALA A 256 4.84 -0.85 -0.97
C ALA A 256 3.70 -1.88 -1.03
N THR A 257 2.53 -1.46 -1.52
CA THR A 257 1.38 -2.34 -1.69
C THR A 257 1.63 -3.40 -2.78
N LEU A 258 2.30 -3.05 -3.89
CA LEU A 258 2.74 -4.03 -4.91
C LEU A 258 3.64 -5.13 -4.36
N ARG A 259 4.45 -4.84 -3.34
CA ARG A 259 5.26 -5.86 -2.70
C ARG A 259 4.40 -6.95 -2.05
N VAL A 260 3.30 -6.56 -1.42
CA VAL A 260 2.32 -7.50 -0.84
C VAL A 260 1.70 -8.33 -1.94
N VAL A 261 1.26 -7.70 -3.04
CA VAL A 261 0.73 -8.42 -4.21
C VAL A 261 1.73 -9.47 -4.71
N LEU A 262 3.00 -9.09 -4.86
CA LEU A 262 4.05 -9.98 -5.34
C LEU A 262 4.30 -11.16 -4.39
N GLU A 263 4.36 -10.91 -3.08
CA GLU A 263 4.51 -11.95 -2.06
C GLU A 263 3.32 -12.91 -2.04
N GLN A 264 2.09 -12.40 -2.00
CA GLN A 264 0.88 -13.21 -1.90
C GLN A 264 0.64 -14.02 -3.18
N THR A 265 0.98 -13.47 -4.35
CA THR A 265 0.97 -14.23 -5.61
C THR A 265 1.98 -15.38 -5.57
N ALA A 266 3.19 -15.13 -5.06
CA ALA A 266 4.19 -16.18 -4.87
C ALA A 266 3.75 -17.25 -3.86
N ARG A 267 3.08 -16.84 -2.77
CA ARG A 267 2.47 -17.72 -1.77
C ARG A 267 1.41 -18.62 -2.39
N MET A 268 0.47 -18.08 -3.19
CA MET A 268 -0.55 -18.85 -3.92
C MET A 268 0.11 -19.92 -4.81
N ARG A 269 1.12 -19.52 -5.58
CA ARG A 269 1.86 -20.43 -6.45
C ARG A 269 2.55 -21.56 -5.70
N VAL A 270 3.18 -21.26 -4.56
CA VAL A 270 3.87 -22.27 -3.74
C VAL A 270 2.87 -23.24 -3.11
N TRP A 271 1.71 -22.76 -2.64
CA TRP A 271 0.66 -23.64 -2.15
C TRP A 271 0.12 -24.58 -3.23
N ARG A 272 -0.07 -24.08 -4.45
CA ARG A 272 -0.51 -24.89 -5.60
C ARG A 272 0.53 -25.94 -6.01
N LEU A 273 1.79 -25.54 -6.19
CA LEU A 273 2.82 -26.41 -6.75
C LEU A 273 3.58 -27.26 -5.72
N LYS A 274 3.70 -26.77 -4.47
CA LYS A 274 4.58 -27.31 -3.42
C LYS A 274 3.97 -27.16 -2.02
N PRO A 275 2.75 -27.71 -1.75
CA PRO A 275 2.03 -27.48 -0.50
C PRO A 275 2.81 -27.88 0.76
N GLN A 276 3.57 -28.98 0.72
CA GLN A 276 4.40 -29.40 1.85
C GLN A 276 5.48 -28.37 2.22
N GLN A 277 6.05 -27.67 1.23
CA GLN A 277 7.01 -26.59 1.49
C GLN A 277 6.30 -25.31 1.94
N ALA A 278 5.07 -25.08 1.47
CA ALA A 278 4.26 -23.94 1.85
C ALA A 278 3.96 -23.92 3.36
N VAL A 279 3.63 -25.08 3.95
CA VAL A 279 3.38 -25.24 5.39
C VAL A 279 4.54 -24.66 6.22
N GLY A 280 5.79 -25.04 5.89
CA GLY A 280 6.97 -24.54 6.61
C GLY A 280 7.27 -23.04 6.40
N LEU A 281 6.70 -22.42 5.37
CA LEU A 281 6.87 -20.99 5.11
C LEU A 281 5.82 -20.11 5.81
N GLU A 282 4.67 -20.66 6.22
CA GLU A 282 3.63 -19.89 6.91
C GLU A 282 4.11 -19.35 8.27
N GLU A 283 4.90 -20.14 8.99
CA GLU A 283 5.36 -19.80 10.35
C GLU A 283 6.41 -18.68 10.36
N ASN A 284 7.37 -18.70 9.43
CA ASN A 284 8.47 -17.74 9.40
C ASN A 284 9.09 -17.60 8.00
N SER A 285 8.44 -16.80 7.16
CA SER A 285 8.91 -16.49 5.82
C SER A 285 9.15 -15.00 5.60
N THR A 286 9.86 -14.70 4.53
CA THR A 286 10.05 -13.36 3.98
C THR A 286 9.57 -13.36 2.53
N PRO A 287 9.22 -12.19 1.96
CA PRO A 287 8.86 -12.10 0.54
C PRO A 287 9.87 -12.79 -0.38
N THR A 288 11.17 -12.66 -0.08
CA THR A 288 12.24 -13.33 -0.81
C THR A 288 12.13 -14.85 -0.78
N ARG A 289 11.85 -15.45 0.38
CA ARG A 289 11.70 -16.90 0.51
C ARG A 289 10.51 -17.43 -0.28
N TRP A 290 9.39 -16.73 -0.26
CA TRP A 290 8.22 -17.08 -1.09
C TRP A 290 8.57 -17.03 -2.58
N LEU A 291 9.21 -15.95 -3.04
CA LEU A 291 9.63 -15.81 -4.44
C LEU A 291 10.62 -16.88 -4.89
N GLU A 292 11.60 -17.21 -4.06
CA GLU A 292 12.56 -18.28 -4.35
C GLU A 292 11.85 -19.63 -4.52
N ARG A 293 10.91 -19.95 -3.62
CA ARG A 293 10.19 -21.21 -3.61
C ARG A 293 9.16 -21.31 -4.75
N ALA A 294 8.59 -20.18 -5.14
CA ALA A 294 7.74 -20.02 -6.32
C ALA A 294 8.50 -20.23 -7.66
N GLY A 295 9.84 -20.20 -7.62
CA GLY A 295 10.68 -20.27 -8.81
C GLY A 295 10.90 -18.91 -9.48
N TRP A 296 10.63 -17.80 -8.77
CA TRP A 296 10.68 -16.43 -9.28
C TRP A 296 11.91 -15.66 -8.80
N ARG A 297 13.06 -16.34 -8.69
CA ARG A 297 14.35 -15.70 -8.33
C ARG A 297 14.73 -14.53 -9.25
N ARG A 298 14.25 -14.54 -10.49
CA ARG A 298 14.43 -13.45 -11.47
C ARG A 298 13.86 -12.12 -10.99
N LEU A 299 12.87 -12.14 -10.11
CA LEU A 299 12.23 -10.95 -9.52
C LEU A 299 12.98 -10.37 -8.30
N ALA A 300 14.17 -10.88 -7.96
CA ALA A 300 14.90 -10.41 -6.78
C ALA A 300 15.16 -8.90 -6.79
N SER A 301 15.54 -8.33 -7.95
CA SER A 301 15.78 -6.88 -8.09
C SER A 301 14.50 -6.08 -7.85
N LEU A 302 13.38 -6.50 -8.44
CA LEU A 302 12.07 -5.86 -8.25
C LEU A 302 11.63 -5.94 -6.78
N ASN A 303 11.65 -7.13 -6.18
CA ASN A 303 11.29 -7.30 -4.76
C ASN A 303 12.15 -6.45 -3.83
N ARG A 304 13.44 -6.28 -4.15
CA ARG A 304 14.32 -5.38 -3.40
C ARG A 304 13.91 -3.92 -3.54
N VAL A 305 13.66 -3.44 -4.76
CA VAL A 305 13.19 -2.06 -4.99
C VAL A 305 11.90 -1.80 -4.24
N LEU A 306 10.89 -2.65 -4.43
CA LEU A 306 9.61 -2.53 -3.73
C LEU A 306 9.82 -2.59 -2.22
N GLY A 307 10.75 -3.42 -1.75
CA GLY A 307 11.16 -3.52 -0.36
C GLY A 307 11.77 -2.24 0.22
N GLU A 308 12.69 -1.60 -0.49
CA GLU A 308 13.27 -0.32 -0.07
C GLU A 308 12.23 0.81 -0.13
N MET A 309 11.35 0.82 -1.14
CA MET A 309 10.24 1.79 -1.21
C MET A 309 9.17 1.54 -0.13
N SER A 310 9.07 0.32 0.41
CA SER A 310 8.18 -0.01 1.53
C SER A 310 8.69 0.48 2.89
N HIS A 311 9.97 0.83 3.00
CA HIS A 311 10.60 1.13 4.27
C HIS A 311 11.28 2.51 4.23
N LEU A 312 11.06 3.33 5.24
CA LEU A 312 11.90 4.50 5.50
C LEU A 312 13.20 4.03 6.18
N ARG A 313 14.06 3.30 5.46
CA ARG A 313 15.35 2.88 6.01
C ARG A 313 16.31 4.05 6.05
N ILE A 314 16.92 4.27 7.21
CA ILE A 314 18.02 5.22 7.38
C ILE A 314 19.21 4.70 6.55
N GLY A 315 19.61 5.44 5.51
CA GLY A 315 20.83 5.16 4.71
C GLY A 315 20.60 4.74 3.25
N VAL A 316 19.40 4.30 2.87
CA VAL A 316 19.02 4.10 1.46
C VAL A 316 17.96 5.13 1.11
N GLY A 317 18.33 6.10 0.27
CA GLY A 317 17.40 7.12 -0.17
C GLY A 317 16.32 6.52 -1.07
N TRP A 318 15.06 6.95 -0.89
CA TRP A 318 13.97 6.63 -1.83
C TRP A 318 14.33 6.92 -3.29
N GLY A 319 15.18 7.93 -3.53
CA GLY A 319 15.72 8.24 -4.86
C GLY A 319 16.50 7.09 -5.49
N GLU A 320 17.32 6.35 -4.74
CA GLU A 320 18.10 5.24 -5.30
C GLU A 320 17.24 4.01 -5.59
N ALA A 321 16.27 3.72 -4.73
CA ALA A 321 15.26 2.71 -5.00
C ALA A 321 14.46 3.05 -6.26
N PHE A 322 14.09 4.31 -6.41
CA PHE A 322 13.41 4.82 -7.60
C PHE A 322 14.29 4.74 -8.86
N ASN A 323 15.57 5.10 -8.79
CA ASN A 323 16.51 4.96 -9.90
C ASN A 323 16.58 3.51 -10.40
N LEU A 324 16.63 2.54 -9.48
CA LEU A 324 16.57 1.14 -9.88
C LEU A 324 15.21 0.80 -10.49
N LEU A 325 14.09 1.29 -9.96
CA LEU A 325 12.76 1.11 -10.58
C LEU A 325 12.72 1.60 -12.03
N VAL A 326 13.35 2.75 -12.31
CA VAL A 326 13.50 3.33 -13.66
C VAL A 326 14.28 2.40 -14.57
N LEU A 327 15.39 1.84 -14.11
CA LEU A 327 16.18 0.87 -14.88
C LEU A 327 15.42 -0.43 -15.18
N LEU A 328 14.47 -0.82 -14.32
CA LEU A 328 13.64 -2.00 -14.52
C LEU A 328 12.56 -1.80 -15.59
N ASN A 329 12.40 -0.59 -16.16
CA ASN A 329 11.47 -0.30 -17.25
C ASN A 329 12.21 -0.41 -18.61
N PRO A 330 12.10 -1.54 -19.34
CA PRO A 330 12.82 -1.77 -20.58
C PRO A 330 12.25 -1.01 -21.78
N ASP A 331 10.98 -0.62 -21.74
CA ASP A 331 10.24 -0.12 -22.90
C ASP A 331 10.25 1.42 -23.02
N ALA A 332 10.73 2.13 -22.00
CA ALA A 332 10.76 3.58 -21.98
C ALA A 332 12.14 4.12 -22.36
N SER A 333 12.16 5.22 -23.13
CA SER A 333 13.39 5.96 -23.38
C SER A 333 13.98 6.51 -22.05
N PRO A 334 15.29 6.82 -21.98
CA PRO A 334 15.90 7.37 -20.77
C PRO A 334 15.21 8.64 -20.24
N GLU A 335 14.59 9.43 -21.11
CA GLU A 335 13.85 10.63 -20.74
C GLU A 335 12.45 10.34 -20.20
N GLU A 336 11.79 9.29 -20.68
CA GLU A 336 10.42 8.90 -20.29
C GLU A 336 10.39 7.93 -19.11
N ALA A 337 11.44 7.13 -18.94
CA ALA A 337 11.50 6.06 -17.95
C ALA A 337 11.21 6.53 -16.51
N PRO A 338 11.70 7.72 -16.05
CA PRO A 338 11.34 8.26 -14.74
C PRO A 338 9.84 8.49 -14.54
N TYR A 339 9.10 8.83 -15.59
CA TYR A 339 7.68 9.14 -15.49
C TYR A 339 6.81 7.89 -15.55
N THR A 340 7.28 6.84 -16.23
CA THR A 340 6.48 5.63 -16.53
C THR A 340 6.86 4.41 -15.69
N ALA A 341 7.97 4.44 -14.95
CA ALA A 341 8.49 3.30 -14.18
C ALA A 341 7.49 2.69 -13.18
N ARG A 342 6.72 3.53 -12.47
CA ARG A 342 5.70 3.05 -11.51
C ARG A 342 4.54 2.36 -12.22
N ARG A 343 4.06 2.94 -13.33
CA ARG A 343 3.02 2.31 -14.16
C ARG A 343 3.50 0.97 -14.66
N HIS A 344 4.71 0.91 -15.22
CA HIS A 344 5.28 -0.36 -15.68
C HIS A 344 5.34 -1.39 -14.54
N ALA A 345 5.84 -1.01 -13.36
CA ALA A 345 5.93 -1.96 -12.24
C ALA A 345 4.56 -2.53 -11.85
N LEU A 346 3.52 -1.68 -11.82
CA LEU A 346 2.13 -2.08 -11.60
C LEU A 346 1.66 -3.05 -12.70
N GLU A 347 1.84 -2.72 -13.97
CA GLU A 347 1.44 -3.55 -15.11
C GLU A 347 2.15 -4.92 -15.11
N ALA A 348 3.45 -4.94 -14.82
CA ALA A 348 4.23 -6.17 -14.80
C ALA A 348 3.80 -7.12 -13.67
N VAL A 349 3.57 -6.57 -12.46
CA VAL A 349 3.04 -7.36 -11.33
C VAL A 349 1.61 -7.81 -11.64
N THR A 350 0.79 -6.97 -12.26
CA THR A 350 -0.57 -7.33 -12.68
C THR A 350 -0.56 -8.51 -13.66
N ARG A 351 0.31 -8.51 -14.67
CA ARG A 351 0.47 -9.63 -15.62
C ARG A 351 0.89 -10.92 -14.91
N LEU A 352 1.81 -10.80 -13.94
CA LEU A 352 2.24 -11.94 -13.12
C LEU A 352 1.08 -12.53 -12.28
N VAL A 353 0.28 -11.66 -11.68
CA VAL A 353 -0.93 -12.05 -10.94
C VAL A 353 -1.90 -12.77 -11.88
N MET A 354 -2.25 -12.15 -13.02
CA MET A 354 -3.17 -12.74 -13.98
C MET A 354 -2.71 -14.14 -14.42
N LYS A 355 -1.42 -14.29 -14.73
CA LYS A 355 -0.84 -15.59 -15.07
C LYS A 355 -1.07 -16.63 -13.97
N GLU A 356 -0.82 -16.27 -12.72
CA GLU A 356 -1.04 -17.20 -11.62
C GLU A 356 -2.54 -17.46 -11.36
N LEU A 357 -3.41 -16.46 -11.47
CA LEU A 357 -4.86 -16.65 -11.35
C LEU A 357 -5.39 -17.66 -12.36
N ARG A 358 -5.00 -17.53 -13.64
CA ARG A 358 -5.37 -18.47 -14.71
C ARG A 358 -4.95 -19.89 -14.37
N GLU A 359 -3.76 -20.06 -13.82
CA GLU A 359 -3.25 -21.36 -13.40
C GLU A 359 -3.99 -21.94 -12.19
N GLN A 360 -4.40 -21.09 -11.24
CA GLN A 360 -5.18 -21.53 -10.06
C GLN A 360 -6.59 -21.99 -10.46
N VAL A 361 -7.27 -21.26 -11.35
CA VAL A 361 -8.64 -21.62 -11.75
C VAL A 361 -8.69 -22.86 -12.67
N ARG A 362 -7.61 -23.16 -13.40
CA ARG A 362 -7.50 -24.40 -14.18
C ARG A 362 -7.61 -25.64 -13.29
N ASP A 363 -7.13 -25.56 -12.06
CA ASP A 363 -7.25 -26.63 -11.06
C ASP A 363 -8.70 -26.76 -10.53
N LEU A 364 -9.53 -25.72 -10.67
CA LEU A 364 -10.95 -25.74 -10.28
C LEU A 364 -11.85 -26.30 -11.38
N GLY A 365 -11.51 -26.11 -12.66
CA GLY A 365 -12.24 -26.69 -13.79
C GLY A 365 -11.96 -26.00 -15.13
N SER A 366 -12.03 -26.78 -16.22
CA SER A 366 -11.70 -26.31 -17.58
C SER A 366 -12.59 -25.17 -18.07
N GLY A 367 -13.89 -25.18 -17.74
CA GLY A 367 -14.82 -24.11 -18.14
C GLY A 367 -14.50 -22.76 -17.50
N VAL A 368 -14.10 -22.75 -16.23
CA VAL A 368 -13.70 -21.53 -15.51
C VAL A 368 -12.34 -21.04 -16.00
N GLY A 369 -11.41 -21.95 -16.25
CA GLY A 369 -10.12 -21.65 -16.88
C GLY A 369 -10.29 -20.94 -18.23
N SER A 370 -11.16 -21.44 -19.10
CA SER A 370 -11.45 -20.81 -20.40
C SER A 370 -12.04 -19.40 -20.26
N ALA A 371 -12.90 -19.15 -19.27
CA ALA A 371 -13.44 -17.81 -19.02
C ALA A 371 -12.35 -16.82 -18.57
N PHE A 372 -11.46 -17.24 -17.68
CA PHE A 372 -10.31 -16.44 -17.25
C PHE A 372 -9.34 -16.19 -18.41
N ASP A 373 -9.11 -17.19 -19.26
CA ASP A 373 -8.29 -17.06 -20.47
C ASP A 373 -8.88 -16.00 -21.43
N ALA A 374 -10.19 -16.04 -21.68
CA ALA A 374 -10.87 -15.08 -22.55
C ALA A 374 -10.78 -13.63 -22.00
N ILE A 375 -11.01 -13.43 -20.70
CA ILE A 375 -10.87 -12.11 -20.06
C ILE A 375 -9.42 -11.62 -20.15
N ALA A 376 -8.44 -12.49 -19.87
CA ALA A 376 -7.02 -12.14 -19.97
C ALA A 376 -6.62 -11.75 -21.41
N GLU A 377 -7.16 -12.44 -22.42
CA GLU A 377 -6.93 -12.11 -23.82
C GLU A 377 -7.51 -10.74 -24.20
N GLU A 378 -8.71 -10.42 -23.70
CA GLU A 378 -9.38 -9.14 -23.91
C GLU A 378 -8.61 -7.97 -23.28
N ILE A 379 -8.26 -8.08 -21.99
CA ILE A 379 -7.68 -6.94 -21.26
C ILE A 379 -6.19 -6.72 -21.52
N PHE A 380 -5.45 -7.75 -21.97
CA PHE A 380 -4.01 -7.64 -22.27
C PHE A 380 -3.67 -7.67 -23.76
N ALA A 381 -4.68 -7.68 -24.65
CA ALA A 381 -4.51 -7.63 -26.10
C ALA A 381 -3.52 -8.68 -26.66
N GLY A 382 -3.73 -9.97 -26.33
CA GLY A 382 -3.04 -11.10 -26.98
C GLY A 382 -2.42 -12.14 -26.04
N GLY A 383 -3.22 -13.06 -25.50
CA GLY A 383 -2.86 -14.09 -24.51
C GLY A 383 -1.42 -14.64 -24.57
N PRO A 384 -0.99 -15.34 -25.64
CA PRO A 384 0.38 -15.88 -25.75
C PRO A 384 1.50 -14.82 -25.76
N ALA A 385 1.18 -13.59 -26.17
CA ALA A 385 2.11 -12.46 -26.11
C ALA A 385 2.34 -11.99 -24.67
N VAL A 386 1.36 -12.16 -23.76
CA VAL A 386 1.49 -11.79 -22.34
C VAL A 386 2.53 -12.65 -21.63
N ASP A 387 2.52 -13.95 -21.88
CA ASP A 387 3.49 -14.88 -21.28
C ASP A 387 4.91 -14.60 -21.76
N LYS A 388 5.07 -14.31 -23.06
CA LYS A 388 6.35 -13.93 -23.65
C LYS A 388 6.85 -12.57 -23.12
N GLN A 389 6.00 -11.55 -23.11
CA GLN A 389 6.31 -10.23 -22.57
C GLN A 389 6.72 -10.31 -21.10
N LEU A 390 6.02 -11.12 -20.30
CA LEU A 390 6.38 -11.35 -18.91
C LEU A 390 7.74 -12.05 -18.81
N ASP A 391 8.02 -13.08 -19.60
CA ASP A 391 9.33 -13.76 -19.56
C ASP A 391 10.47 -12.85 -20.00
N ASP A 392 10.27 -12.03 -21.04
CA ASP A 392 11.23 -11.02 -21.49
C ASP A 392 11.49 -9.98 -20.38
N TYR A 393 10.44 -9.50 -19.72
CA TYR A 393 10.56 -8.63 -18.54
C TYR A 393 11.32 -9.31 -17.39
N LEU A 394 11.01 -10.57 -17.07
CA LEU A 394 11.70 -11.32 -16.02
C LEU A 394 13.19 -11.46 -16.33
N ASN A 395 13.55 -11.68 -17.59
CA ASN A 395 14.94 -11.72 -18.03
C ASN A 395 15.62 -10.36 -17.89
N HIS A 396 14.95 -9.27 -18.28
CA HIS A 396 15.44 -7.90 -18.08
C HIS A 396 15.72 -7.61 -16.60
N VAL A 397 14.74 -7.84 -15.71
CA VAL A 397 14.89 -7.61 -14.26
C VAL A 397 16.05 -8.39 -13.65
N GLN A 398 16.28 -9.61 -14.14
CA GLN A 398 17.37 -10.47 -13.69
C GLN A 398 18.76 -9.87 -13.99
N THR A 399 18.91 -9.08 -15.06
CA THR A 399 20.19 -8.43 -15.38
C THR A 399 20.65 -7.47 -14.28
N PHE A 400 19.72 -6.92 -13.50
CA PHE A 400 19.99 -6.00 -12.39
C PHE A 400 20.17 -6.68 -11.02
N ARG A 401 20.25 -8.02 -10.95
CA ARG A 401 20.38 -8.75 -9.67
C ARG A 401 21.58 -8.31 -8.84
N SER A 402 22.64 -7.85 -9.50
CA SER A 402 23.90 -7.41 -8.89
C SER A 402 23.94 -5.92 -8.61
N TYR A 403 22.90 -5.15 -8.98
CA TYR A 403 22.86 -3.72 -8.71
C TYR A 403 23.00 -3.49 -7.21
N THR A 404 23.81 -2.53 -6.78
CA THR A 404 23.96 -2.16 -5.37
C THR A 404 23.57 -0.69 -5.22
N PHE A 405 22.73 -0.38 -4.23
CA PHE A 405 22.43 1.02 -3.93
C PHE A 405 23.74 1.73 -3.55
N PRO A 406 24.06 2.87 -4.18
CA PRO A 406 25.16 3.71 -3.73
C PRO A 406 24.91 4.06 -2.26
N MET A 407 25.86 3.80 -1.38
CA MET A 407 25.77 4.29 0.00
C MET A 407 25.86 5.82 -0.07
N GLY A 408 24.82 6.51 0.39
CA GLY A 408 24.82 7.98 0.43
C GLY A 408 26.04 8.48 1.20
N SER A 409 26.85 9.32 0.55
CA SER A 409 28.01 10.01 1.13
C SER A 409 27.61 11.13 2.07
#